data_AF-A0A1G7EM01-F1
#
_entry.id   AF-A0A1G7EM01-F1
#
_cell.length_a   1.000
_cell.length_b   1.000
_cell.length_c   1.000
_cell.angle_alpha   90.00
_cell.angle_beta   90.00
_cell.angle_gamma   90.00
#
_symmetry.space_group_name_H-M   'P 1'
#
loop_
_entity.id
_entity.type
_entity.pdbx_description
1 polymer ?
#
loop_
_entity_poly.entity_id
_entity_poly.type
_entity_poly.pdbx_seq_one_letter_code
_entity_poly.pdbx_strand_id
1 'polypeptide(L)'
;MRFFSFVTPVLALCLLAGCARSPVTPDEPVQPPTVRRILVIPVTPIAKLHTENKGIPIGVLWQSIADRIKSSNFNDRMEAMRKDMGPRMTAALIRQLRTQGYEAEVIEGIRRPASSPDSIDYTRLPVTDPVLHIYFNEVGIYSSRFSMDYVPRVNLSAYLIRPQDADTLYGETIYYGADSRGTASWSVPADARHRWASFDEMVGKPQEVAGSYDDALDALASRIAQNIREQFEPAPARVSSAP
;
A
#
# COMPACT_ATOMS: atom_id res chain seq x y z
N MET A 1 -78.98 -56.44 14.42
CA MET A 1 -78.67 -56.42 15.87
C MET A 1 -77.24 -56.89 16.07
N ARG A 2 -76.43 -56.24 16.93
CA ARG A 2 -75.17 -56.73 17.60
C ARG A 2 -74.04 -57.25 16.66
N PHE A 3 -72.82 -56.68 16.67
CA PHE A 3 -71.65 -57.04 17.52
C PHE A 3 -71.26 -58.54 17.43
N PHE A 4 -70.00 -58.98 17.24
CA PHE A 4 -68.63 -58.41 17.39
C PHE A 4 -67.64 -59.32 16.60
N SER A 5 -66.35 -59.06 16.28
CA SER A 5 -65.46 -57.86 16.26
C SER A 5 -64.09 -58.20 15.59
N PHE A 6 -63.25 -57.18 15.31
CA PHE A 6 -61.77 -57.17 15.11
C PHE A 6 -61.00 -58.36 14.46
N VAL A 7 -60.21 -58.06 13.40
CA VAL A 7 -58.72 -58.27 13.34
C VAL A 7 -58.10 -57.16 12.46
N THR A 8 -56.91 -56.65 12.80
CA THR A 8 -56.21 -55.55 12.10
C THR A 8 -54.88 -56.02 11.49
N PRO A 9 -54.50 -55.60 10.26
CA PRO A 9 -53.11 -55.56 9.80
C PRO A 9 -52.53 -54.12 9.83
N VAL A 10 -51.21 -54.00 10.03
CA VAL A 10 -50.53 -52.76 10.45
C VAL A 10 -49.95 -51.96 9.27
N LEU A 11 -49.89 -50.63 9.41
CA LEU A 11 -49.21 -49.72 8.46
C LEU A 11 -47.70 -50.01 8.37
N ALA A 12 -47.18 -50.10 7.15
CA ALA A 12 -45.77 -49.92 6.84
C ALA A 12 -45.58 -48.59 6.07
N LEU A 13 -45.47 -47.48 6.80
CA LEU A 13 -45.28 -46.15 6.20
C LEU A 13 -43.79 -45.80 6.14
N CYS A 14 -43.17 -45.96 4.97
CA CYS A 14 -41.77 -45.60 4.74
C CYS A 14 -41.58 -44.08 4.79
N LEU A 15 -41.13 -43.57 5.94
CA LEU A 15 -40.74 -42.17 6.11
C LEU A 15 -39.48 -41.87 5.30
N LEU A 16 -39.65 -41.23 4.14
CA LEU A 16 -38.57 -40.61 3.38
C LEU A 16 -38.03 -39.41 4.16
N ALA A 17 -37.02 -39.65 5.00
CA ALA A 17 -36.25 -38.62 5.69
C ALA A 17 -35.34 -37.86 4.70
N GLY A 18 -35.96 -37.09 3.80
CA GLY A 18 -35.27 -36.20 2.88
C GLY A 18 -34.54 -35.13 3.67
N CYS A 19 -33.20 -35.21 3.70
CA CYS A 19 -32.37 -34.21 4.36
C CYS A 19 -32.55 -32.86 3.66
N ALA A 20 -33.28 -31.94 4.30
CA ALA A 20 -33.44 -30.57 3.83
C ALA A 20 -32.10 -29.83 3.94
N ARG A 21 -31.25 -29.96 2.93
CA ARG A 21 -30.24 -28.95 2.63
C ARG A 21 -30.98 -27.66 2.30
N SER A 22 -30.84 -26.64 3.14
CA SER A 22 -31.16 -25.28 2.76
C SER A 22 -30.49 -24.99 1.41
N PRO A 23 -31.18 -24.35 0.44
CA PRO A 23 -30.50 -23.91 -0.77
C PRO A 23 -29.38 -22.97 -0.36
N VAL A 24 -28.16 -23.24 -0.83
CA VAL A 24 -27.10 -22.24 -0.80
C VAL A 24 -27.53 -21.17 -1.80
N THR A 25 -27.96 -20.02 -1.30
CA THR A 25 -28.13 -18.83 -2.13
C THR A 25 -26.81 -18.61 -2.87
N PRO A 26 -26.79 -18.51 -4.22
CA PRO A 26 -25.59 -18.05 -4.91
C PRO A 26 -25.22 -16.69 -4.33
N ASP A 27 -23.95 -16.50 -3.94
CA ASP A 27 -23.50 -15.23 -3.39
C ASP A 27 -23.88 -14.10 -4.35
N GLU A 28 -24.73 -13.17 -3.91
CA GLU A 28 -24.95 -11.94 -4.66
C GLU A 28 -23.60 -11.23 -4.80
N PRO A 29 -23.28 -10.61 -5.95
CA PRO A 29 -22.03 -9.87 -6.10
C PRO A 29 -21.94 -8.78 -5.04
N VAL A 30 -21.13 -9.02 -4.00
CA VAL A 30 -20.96 -8.12 -2.87
C VAL A 30 -20.36 -6.82 -3.38
N GLN A 31 -21.21 -5.81 -3.58
CA GLN A 31 -20.79 -4.53 -4.11
C GLN A 31 -19.78 -3.89 -3.14
N PRO A 32 -18.60 -3.43 -3.61
CA PRO A 32 -17.58 -2.91 -2.71
C PRO A 32 -18.11 -1.71 -1.91
N PRO A 33 -17.89 -1.67 -0.58
CA PRO A 33 -18.43 -0.62 0.28
C PRO A 33 -18.02 0.78 -0.20
N THR A 34 -19.00 1.67 -0.31
CA THR A 34 -18.81 2.96 -0.99
C THR A 34 -18.05 3.97 -0.13
N VAL A 35 -16.96 4.54 -0.66
CA VAL A 35 -16.17 5.59 0.00
C VAL A 35 -16.10 6.83 -0.90
N ARG A 36 -16.58 7.98 -0.40
CA ARG A 36 -16.55 9.24 -1.16
C ARG A 36 -15.22 9.99 -1.03
N ARG A 37 -14.78 10.19 0.22
CA ARG A 37 -13.70 11.09 0.59
C ARG A 37 -12.64 10.32 1.36
N ILE A 38 -11.36 10.58 1.07
CA ILE A 38 -10.20 9.96 1.72
C ILE A 38 -9.23 11.06 2.12
N LEU A 39 -8.92 11.14 3.41
CA LEU A 39 -7.99 12.13 3.95
C LEU A 39 -6.60 11.52 4.07
N VAL A 40 -5.61 12.11 3.41
CA VAL A 40 -4.22 11.62 3.42
C VAL A 40 -3.45 12.30 4.55
N ILE A 41 -2.92 11.51 5.47
CA ILE A 41 -1.97 12.00 6.48
C ILE A 41 -0.67 12.42 5.75
N PRO A 42 -0.11 13.62 6.00
CA PRO A 42 1.16 14.04 5.42
C PRO A 42 2.26 13.01 5.72
N VAL A 43 2.79 12.38 4.67
CA VAL A 43 3.76 11.28 4.80
C VAL A 43 5.08 11.83 5.35
N THR A 44 5.66 11.11 6.30
CA THR A 44 6.90 11.49 6.98
C THR A 44 8.11 11.36 6.04
N PRO A 45 9.03 12.35 5.99
CA PRO A 45 10.32 12.18 5.32
C PRO A 45 11.14 11.09 6.00
N ILE A 46 11.74 10.20 5.20
CA ILE A 46 12.58 9.11 5.70
C ILE A 46 13.79 9.61 6.48
N ALA A 47 14.11 8.98 7.60
CA ALA A 47 15.23 9.40 8.46
C ALA A 47 16.61 9.09 7.84
N LYS A 48 16.73 8.01 7.06
CA LYS A 48 17.96 7.51 6.45
C LYS A 48 17.67 6.87 5.10
N LEU A 49 18.71 6.73 4.28
CA LEU A 49 18.74 5.92 3.07
C LEU A 49 19.71 4.76 3.30
N HIS A 50 19.35 3.59 2.78
CA HIS A 50 20.12 2.37 2.92
C HIS A 50 20.79 1.97 1.60
N THR A 51 21.99 1.38 1.65
CA THR A 51 22.59 0.74 0.47
C THR A 51 23.18 -0.59 0.88
N GLU A 52 22.71 -1.66 0.24
CA GLU A 52 23.05 -3.04 0.60
C GLU A 52 23.56 -3.79 -0.64
N ASN A 53 24.75 -4.39 -0.55
CA ASN A 53 25.31 -5.30 -1.55
C ASN A 53 25.60 -6.65 -0.89
N LYS A 54 24.92 -7.72 -1.32
CA LYS A 54 25.09 -9.07 -0.74
C LYS A 54 26.16 -9.94 -1.44
N GLY A 55 26.89 -9.39 -2.40
CA GLY A 55 27.97 -10.05 -3.15
C GLY A 55 29.40 -9.72 -2.68
N ILE A 56 29.63 -8.54 -2.06
CA ILE A 56 30.98 -8.06 -1.70
C ILE A 56 31.02 -7.55 -0.24
N PRO A 57 32.13 -7.72 0.51
CA PRO A 57 32.31 -7.12 1.84
C PRO A 57 32.13 -5.59 1.85
N ILE A 58 30.93 -5.16 2.24
CA ILE A 58 30.41 -3.78 2.20
C ILE A 58 31.41 -2.73 2.74
N GLY A 59 32.13 -3.02 3.82
CA GLY A 59 33.07 -2.08 4.44
C GLY A 59 34.29 -1.69 3.59
N VAL A 60 34.80 -2.58 2.74
CA VAL A 60 36.01 -2.33 1.93
C VAL A 60 35.71 -1.40 0.77
N LEU A 61 34.54 -1.59 0.13
CA LEU A 61 34.05 -0.62 -0.85
C LEU A 61 33.75 0.72 -0.16
N TRP A 62 32.99 0.75 0.94
CA TRP A 62 32.59 2.03 1.56
C TRP A 62 33.75 2.94 1.97
N GLN A 63 34.92 2.43 2.34
CA GLN A 63 36.09 3.27 2.62
C GLN A 63 36.64 3.94 1.36
N SER A 64 36.93 3.16 0.31
CA SER A 64 37.41 3.71 -0.99
C SER A 64 36.36 4.57 -1.70
N ILE A 65 35.08 4.30 -1.46
CA ILE A 65 33.93 5.11 -1.86
C ILE A 65 33.87 6.42 -1.07
N ALA A 66 34.03 6.42 0.25
CA ALA A 66 33.88 7.63 1.08
C ALA A 66 34.89 8.73 0.71
N ASP A 67 36.07 8.36 0.22
CA ASP A 67 37.05 9.32 -0.31
C ASP A 67 36.67 9.89 -1.69
N ARG A 68 35.79 9.22 -2.46
CA ARG A 68 35.24 9.71 -3.75
C ARG A 68 33.89 10.41 -3.62
N ILE A 69 33.02 9.94 -2.71
CA ILE A 69 31.71 10.52 -2.35
C ILE A 69 31.85 11.84 -1.55
N LYS A 70 33.09 12.29 -1.29
CA LYS A 70 33.37 13.71 -0.99
C LYS A 70 32.93 14.68 -2.11
N SER A 71 32.52 14.17 -3.28
CA SER A 71 31.59 14.85 -4.19
C SER A 71 30.26 15.16 -3.47
N SER A 72 30.15 16.38 -2.91
CA SER A 72 28.96 16.82 -2.16
C SER A 72 27.67 16.62 -2.98
N ASN A 73 27.73 16.90 -4.27
CA ASN A 73 26.63 16.79 -5.24
C ASN A 73 25.87 15.45 -5.23
N PHE A 74 26.49 14.32 -4.87
CA PHE A 74 25.74 13.06 -4.66
C PHE A 74 24.96 13.12 -3.33
N ASN A 75 25.65 13.36 -2.22
CA ASN A 75 25.04 13.40 -0.89
C ASN A 75 23.98 14.50 -0.76
N ASP A 76 24.24 15.70 -1.29
CA ASP A 76 23.33 16.85 -1.27
C ASP A 76 22.01 16.52 -1.99
N ARG A 77 22.08 15.82 -3.13
CA ARG A 77 20.90 15.40 -3.90
C ARG A 77 20.13 14.28 -3.22
N MET A 78 20.82 13.29 -2.66
CA MET A 78 20.17 12.22 -1.91
C MET A 78 19.54 12.73 -0.61
N GLU A 79 20.16 13.70 0.07
CA GLU A 79 19.64 14.39 1.26
C GLU A 79 18.46 15.32 0.94
N ALA A 80 18.47 15.98 -0.23
CA ALA A 80 17.32 16.73 -0.72
C ALA A 80 16.15 15.79 -1.05
N MET A 81 16.38 14.74 -1.84
CA MET A 81 15.39 13.71 -2.16
C MET A 81 14.81 13.08 -0.88
N ARG A 82 15.65 12.72 0.10
CA ARG A 82 15.24 12.18 1.40
C ARG A 82 14.25 13.07 2.15
N LYS A 83 14.44 14.40 2.09
CA LYS A 83 13.51 15.40 2.69
C LYS A 83 12.22 15.52 1.88
N ASP A 84 12.33 15.51 0.56
CA ASP A 84 11.23 15.66 -0.38
C ASP A 84 10.29 14.44 -0.46
N MET A 85 10.76 13.21 -0.17
CA MET A 85 9.97 11.98 -0.37
C MET A 85 8.60 12.01 0.33
N GLY A 86 8.51 12.50 1.57
CA GLY A 86 7.25 12.60 2.31
C GLY A 86 6.24 13.54 1.63
N PRO A 87 6.58 14.82 1.41
CA PRO A 87 5.78 15.75 0.61
C PRO A 87 5.41 15.24 -0.78
N ARG A 88 6.36 14.67 -1.53
CA ARG A 88 6.11 14.15 -2.89
C ARG A 88 5.16 12.96 -2.88
N MET A 89 5.34 12.00 -1.97
CA MET A 89 4.43 10.86 -1.82
C MET A 89 3.02 11.33 -1.43
N THR A 90 2.90 12.30 -0.54
CA THR A 90 1.61 12.92 -0.17
C THR A 90 0.91 13.52 -1.40
N ALA A 91 1.64 14.29 -2.22
CA ALA A 91 1.10 14.87 -3.45
C ALA A 91 0.76 13.82 -4.53
N ALA A 92 1.53 12.73 -4.62
CA ALA A 92 1.27 11.61 -5.51
C ALA A 92 -0.03 10.87 -5.12
N LEU A 93 -0.22 10.58 -3.82
CA LEU A 93 -1.44 9.93 -3.30
C LEU A 93 -2.68 10.78 -3.58
N ILE A 94 -2.65 12.07 -3.26
CA ILE A 94 -3.77 13.00 -3.52
C ILE A 94 -4.13 13.02 -5.01
N ARG A 95 -3.12 13.04 -5.90
CA ARG A 95 -3.33 13.00 -7.35
C ARG A 95 -3.97 11.68 -7.80
N GLN A 96 -3.38 10.55 -7.41
CA GLN A 96 -3.81 9.22 -7.88
C GLN A 96 -5.19 8.83 -7.31
N LEU A 97 -5.50 9.16 -6.05
CA LEU A 97 -6.84 8.96 -5.48
C LEU A 97 -7.90 9.79 -6.21
N ARG A 98 -7.60 11.04 -6.58
CA ARG A 98 -8.50 11.87 -7.41
C ARG A 98 -8.67 11.28 -8.81
N THR A 99 -7.62 10.71 -9.41
CA THR A 99 -7.71 9.97 -10.68
C THR A 99 -8.60 8.73 -10.60
N GLN A 100 -8.65 8.06 -9.44
CA GLN A 100 -9.61 6.96 -9.19
C GLN A 100 -11.03 7.44 -8.82
N GLY A 101 -11.28 8.75 -8.74
CA GLY A 101 -12.60 9.33 -8.50
C GLY A 101 -12.92 9.70 -7.05
N TYR A 102 -11.98 9.58 -6.11
CA TYR A 102 -12.19 10.01 -4.72
C TYR A 102 -12.02 11.52 -4.54
N GLU A 103 -12.78 12.09 -3.60
CA GLU A 103 -12.45 13.37 -2.98
C GLU A 103 -11.23 13.16 -2.06
N ALA A 104 -10.01 13.41 -2.55
CA ALA A 104 -8.79 13.26 -1.75
C ALA A 104 -8.23 14.61 -1.28
N GLU A 105 -7.99 14.76 0.02
CA GLU A 105 -7.46 15.98 0.65
C GLU A 105 -6.40 15.64 1.71
N VAL A 106 -5.50 16.58 2.01
CA VAL A 106 -4.48 16.40 3.06
C VAL A 106 -5.04 16.87 4.39
N ILE A 107 -4.89 16.07 5.45
CA ILE A 107 -5.29 16.48 6.80
C ILE A 107 -4.17 17.26 7.50
N GLU A 108 -4.46 18.53 7.84
CA GLU A 108 -3.54 19.43 8.52
C GLU A 108 -3.55 19.27 10.05
N GLY A 109 -2.62 19.94 10.74
CA GLY A 109 -2.62 20.07 12.21
C GLY A 109 -2.29 18.80 13.01
N ILE A 110 -1.96 17.69 12.35
CA ILE A 110 -1.66 16.40 13.01
C ILE A 110 -0.48 16.51 13.97
N ARG A 111 -0.73 16.22 15.25
CA ARG A 111 0.28 16.17 16.32
C ARG A 111 0.99 14.82 16.31
N ARG A 112 2.20 14.77 15.74
CA ARG A 112 3.08 13.59 15.71
C ARG A 112 4.00 13.53 16.95
N PRO A 113 4.23 12.35 17.59
CA PRO A 113 5.23 12.20 18.65
C PRO A 113 6.68 12.31 18.11
N ALA A 114 7.57 13.03 18.80
CA ALA A 114 8.93 13.25 18.30
C ALA A 114 9.79 11.97 18.19
N SER A 115 9.56 10.98 19.06
CA SER A 115 10.29 9.69 19.09
C SER A 115 9.72 8.61 18.18
N SER A 116 8.47 8.77 17.75
CA SER A 116 7.80 7.90 16.78
C SER A 116 6.76 8.74 16.05
N PRO A 117 7.17 9.52 15.02
CA PRO A 117 6.28 10.45 14.33
C PRO A 117 5.04 9.76 13.76
N ASP A 118 5.20 8.49 13.41
CA ASP A 118 4.25 7.59 12.78
C ASP A 118 3.23 6.99 13.76
N SER A 119 3.46 7.06 15.08
CA SER A 119 2.51 6.63 16.10
C SER A 119 1.42 7.68 16.32
N ILE A 120 0.39 7.66 15.46
CA ILE A 120 -0.78 8.55 15.52
C ILE A 120 -1.92 7.87 16.27
N ASP A 121 -2.53 8.61 17.21
CA ASP A 121 -3.80 8.25 17.83
C ASP A 121 -4.96 8.73 16.92
N TYR A 122 -5.45 7.83 16.07
CA TYR A 122 -6.50 8.13 15.09
C TYR A 122 -7.81 8.59 15.74
N THR A 123 -8.10 8.15 16.97
CA THR A 123 -9.35 8.48 17.70
C THR A 123 -9.43 9.94 18.11
N ARG A 124 -8.33 10.70 18.00
CA ARG A 124 -8.26 12.15 18.27
C ARG A 124 -8.23 13.01 17.01
N LEU A 125 -8.30 12.43 15.82
CA LEU A 125 -8.38 13.21 14.58
C LEU A 125 -9.79 13.84 14.49
N PRO A 126 -9.92 15.14 14.17
CA PRO A 126 -11.20 15.85 14.18
C PRO A 126 -12.02 15.59 12.89
N VAL A 127 -12.02 14.35 12.39
CA VAL A 127 -12.54 13.97 11.07
C VAL A 127 -13.26 12.62 11.13
N THR A 128 -14.28 12.45 10.30
CA THR A 128 -15.11 11.23 10.24
C THR A 128 -14.93 10.41 8.96
N ASP A 129 -14.30 10.99 7.94
CA ASP A 129 -13.97 10.32 6.68
C ASP A 129 -12.78 9.34 6.89
N PRO A 130 -12.67 8.27 6.10
CA PRO A 130 -11.50 7.38 6.11
C PRO A 130 -10.18 8.12 5.91
N VAL A 131 -9.17 7.73 6.68
CA VAL A 131 -7.85 8.38 6.74
C VAL A 131 -6.78 7.42 6.23
N LEU A 132 -6.09 7.79 5.15
CA LEU A 132 -4.97 7.04 4.59
C LEU A 132 -3.65 7.47 5.25
N HIS A 133 -2.96 6.51 5.89
CA HIS A 133 -1.65 6.69 6.49
C HIS A 133 -0.62 5.76 5.83
N ILE A 134 0.54 6.33 5.47
CA ILE A 134 1.64 5.62 4.81
C ILE A 134 2.89 5.71 5.66
N TYR A 135 3.62 4.61 5.76
CA TYR A 135 4.96 4.55 6.37
C TYR A 135 5.97 3.99 5.37
N PHE A 136 7.15 4.60 5.27
CA PHE A 136 8.28 4.00 4.57
C PHE A 136 8.98 2.99 5.48
N ASN A 137 8.96 1.72 5.10
CA ASN A 137 9.56 0.63 5.87
C ASN A 137 11.06 0.47 5.58
N GLU A 138 11.45 0.66 4.32
CA GLU A 138 12.83 0.51 3.84
C GLU A 138 12.99 1.30 2.53
N VAL A 139 14.03 2.13 2.44
CA VAL A 139 14.28 2.97 1.25
C VAL A 139 15.77 3.03 0.97
N GLY A 140 16.15 2.70 -0.25
CA GLY A 140 17.56 2.60 -0.61
C GLY A 140 17.83 2.03 -1.99
N ILE A 141 19.08 1.65 -2.22
CA ILE A 141 19.51 0.90 -3.40
C ILE A 141 20.02 -0.48 -2.96
N TYR A 142 19.60 -1.53 -3.65
CA TYR A 142 20.00 -2.91 -3.37
C TYR A 142 20.74 -3.54 -4.54
N SER A 143 21.78 -4.31 -4.22
CA SER A 143 22.47 -5.21 -5.13
C SER A 143 22.50 -6.62 -4.53
N SER A 144 22.00 -7.59 -5.29
CA SER A 144 21.75 -8.94 -4.79
C SER A 144 23.02 -9.80 -4.80
N ARG A 145 22.98 -10.99 -4.19
CA ARG A 145 24.10 -11.94 -4.27
C ARG A 145 24.27 -12.59 -5.67
N PHE A 146 23.29 -12.43 -6.57
CA PHE A 146 23.24 -13.09 -7.88
C PHE A 146 23.13 -12.13 -9.07
N SER A 147 23.15 -10.81 -8.83
CA SER A 147 23.34 -9.79 -9.86
C SER A 147 24.12 -8.62 -9.26
N MET A 148 25.08 -8.12 -10.03
CA MET A 148 25.88 -6.93 -9.71
C MET A 148 25.09 -5.63 -9.89
N ASP A 149 23.90 -5.69 -10.50
CA ASP A 149 23.03 -4.53 -10.68
C ASP A 149 22.70 -3.88 -9.33
N TYR A 150 22.66 -2.56 -9.35
CA TYR A 150 22.10 -1.71 -8.31
C TYR A 150 20.70 -1.29 -8.75
N VAL A 151 19.69 -1.59 -7.93
CA VAL A 151 18.26 -1.40 -8.23
C VAL A 151 17.60 -0.66 -7.07
N PRO A 152 16.71 0.34 -7.30
CA PRO A 152 16.00 1.02 -6.24
C PRO A 152 15.08 0.07 -5.45
N ARG A 153 15.01 0.31 -4.13
CA ARG A 153 14.15 -0.34 -3.16
C ARG A 153 13.34 0.75 -2.46
N VAL A 154 12.01 0.68 -2.54
CA VAL A 154 11.09 1.56 -1.80
C VAL A 154 9.94 0.70 -1.28
N ASN A 155 10.05 0.25 -0.04
CA ASN A 155 9.03 -0.56 0.60
C ASN A 155 8.23 0.30 1.58
N LEU A 156 6.91 0.18 1.55
CA LEU A 156 6.02 0.94 2.42
C LEU A 156 4.86 0.10 2.93
N SER A 157 4.23 0.54 4.00
CA SER A 157 2.92 0.02 4.44
C SER A 157 1.89 1.12 4.29
N ALA A 158 0.74 0.77 3.72
CA ALA A 158 -0.38 1.66 3.46
C ALA A 158 -1.61 1.17 4.26
N TYR A 159 -2.21 2.07 5.03
CA TYR A 159 -3.38 1.76 5.87
C TYR A 159 -4.49 2.79 5.67
N LEU A 160 -5.69 2.34 5.30
CA LEU A 160 -6.90 3.16 5.31
C LEU A 160 -7.65 2.89 6.62
N ILE A 161 -7.71 3.88 7.49
CA ILE A 161 -8.24 3.77 8.86
C ILE A 161 -9.59 4.48 8.96
N ARG A 162 -10.55 3.90 9.68
CA ARG A 162 -11.74 4.60 10.18
C ARG A 162 -11.38 5.29 11.50
N PRO A 163 -11.39 6.64 11.61
CA PRO A 163 -10.85 7.32 12.80
C PRO A 163 -11.59 7.03 14.10
N GLN A 164 -12.91 6.82 14.03
CA GLN A 164 -13.82 6.74 15.19
C GLN A 164 -13.52 5.56 16.13
N ASP A 165 -13.07 4.44 15.57
CA ASP A 165 -12.79 3.17 16.25
C ASP A 165 -11.37 2.64 15.97
N ALA A 166 -10.60 3.35 15.14
CA ALA A 166 -9.30 2.95 14.60
C ALA A 166 -9.33 1.64 13.78
N ASP A 167 -10.49 1.27 13.22
CA ASP A 167 -10.64 0.08 12.38
C ASP A 167 -9.84 0.21 11.07
N THR A 168 -9.21 -0.88 10.64
CA THR A 168 -8.34 -0.90 9.44
C THR A 168 -9.12 -1.45 8.26
N LEU A 169 -9.64 -0.53 7.44
CA LEU A 169 -10.46 -0.83 6.26
C LEU A 169 -9.64 -1.50 5.15
N TYR A 170 -8.41 -1.03 4.96
CA TYR A 170 -7.42 -1.59 4.04
C TYR A 170 -6.04 -1.50 4.70
N GLY A 171 -5.21 -2.52 4.50
CA GLY A 171 -3.87 -2.60 5.06
C GLY A 171 -2.98 -3.51 4.22
N GLU A 172 -1.98 -2.95 3.55
CA GLU A 172 -1.05 -3.71 2.70
C GLU A 172 0.38 -3.16 2.78
N THR A 173 1.37 -4.06 2.80
CA THR A 173 2.79 -3.72 2.63
C THR A 173 3.17 -3.92 1.16
N ILE A 174 3.58 -2.85 0.49
CA ILE A 174 3.88 -2.82 -0.95
C ILE A 174 5.39 -2.65 -1.15
N TYR A 175 5.93 -3.42 -2.08
CA TYR A 175 7.36 -3.55 -2.34
C TYR A 175 7.69 -3.03 -3.74
N TYR A 176 8.53 -2.01 -3.83
CA TYR A 176 9.03 -1.47 -5.09
C TYR A 176 10.39 -2.05 -5.48
N GLY A 177 10.55 -2.36 -6.77
CA GLY A 177 11.86 -2.61 -7.37
C GLY A 177 12.54 -3.85 -6.83
N ALA A 178 13.60 -3.65 -6.05
CA ALA A 178 14.51 -4.72 -5.63
C ALA A 178 13.85 -5.90 -4.88
N ASP A 179 12.75 -5.66 -4.17
CA ASP A 179 11.99 -6.70 -3.44
C ASP A 179 10.63 -7.05 -4.09
N SER A 180 10.29 -6.37 -5.20
CA SER A 180 9.11 -6.69 -6.01
C SER A 180 9.28 -8.03 -6.74
N ARG A 181 8.19 -8.76 -6.97
CA ARG A 181 8.20 -10.07 -7.65
C ARG A 181 6.81 -10.47 -8.12
N GLY A 182 6.70 -10.90 -9.38
CA GLY A 182 5.41 -11.28 -9.97
C GLY A 182 4.41 -10.11 -10.04
N THR A 183 3.14 -10.44 -10.23
CA THR A 183 2.07 -9.50 -10.61
C THR A 183 1.03 -9.26 -9.51
N ALA A 184 1.40 -9.47 -8.24
CA ALA A 184 0.50 -9.27 -7.10
C ALA A 184 0.26 -7.78 -6.77
N SER A 185 -0.83 -7.47 -6.05
CA SER A 185 -1.20 -6.14 -5.56
C SER A 185 -0.08 -5.43 -4.80
N TRP A 186 0.65 -6.15 -3.95
CA TRP A 186 1.81 -5.66 -3.19
C TRP A 186 3.11 -5.55 -4.01
N SER A 187 3.12 -5.89 -5.30
CA SER A 187 4.32 -5.91 -6.15
C SER A 187 4.31 -4.78 -7.18
N VAL A 188 5.32 -3.91 -7.13
CA VAL A 188 5.53 -2.85 -8.12
C VAL A 188 6.96 -2.94 -8.68
N PRO A 189 7.16 -3.42 -9.92
CA PRO A 189 8.50 -3.47 -10.51
C PRO A 189 9.07 -2.06 -10.71
N ALA A 190 10.38 -1.92 -10.49
CA ALA A 190 11.12 -0.74 -10.91
C ALA A 190 11.27 -0.72 -12.43
N ASP A 191 11.35 0.48 -13.01
CA ASP A 191 11.58 0.66 -14.43
C ASP A 191 12.93 0.02 -14.83
N ALA A 192 12.98 -0.61 -16.00
CA ALA A 192 14.15 -1.34 -16.47
C ALA A 192 15.39 -0.45 -16.65
N ARG A 193 15.18 0.87 -16.83
CA ARG A 193 16.24 1.88 -16.91
C ARG A 193 16.79 2.36 -15.54
N HIS A 194 16.15 2.03 -14.42
CA HIS A 194 16.70 2.31 -13.08
C HIS A 194 17.58 1.16 -12.59
N ARG A 195 18.60 0.85 -13.38
CA ARG A 195 19.57 -0.22 -13.14
C ARG A 195 20.94 0.30 -13.48
N TRP A 196 21.87 0.19 -12.54
CA TRP A 196 23.27 0.56 -12.72
C TRP A 196 24.14 -0.67 -12.52
N ALA A 197 24.99 -0.99 -13.51
CA ALA A 197 25.78 -2.23 -13.51
C ALA A 197 26.94 -2.20 -12.49
N SER A 198 27.18 -1.04 -11.86
CA SER A 198 28.15 -0.86 -10.78
C SER A 198 27.78 0.31 -9.87
N PHE A 199 28.39 0.32 -8.68
CA PHE A 199 28.27 1.43 -7.73
C PHE A 199 28.84 2.75 -8.28
N ASP A 200 29.99 2.69 -8.99
CA ASP A 200 30.61 3.88 -9.59
C ASP A 200 29.72 4.49 -10.68
N GLU A 201 28.99 3.67 -11.45
CA GLU A 201 28.01 4.15 -12.44
C GLU A 201 26.82 4.86 -11.76
N MET A 202 26.24 4.24 -10.72
CA MET A 202 25.16 4.82 -9.91
C MET A 202 25.57 6.17 -9.31
N VAL A 203 26.77 6.26 -8.73
CA VAL A 203 27.27 7.49 -8.09
C VAL A 203 27.69 8.56 -9.09
N GLY A 204 28.09 8.17 -10.30
CA GLY A 204 28.27 9.10 -11.43
C GLY A 204 26.98 9.77 -11.90
N LYS A 205 25.81 9.22 -11.52
CA LYS A 205 24.48 9.59 -12.05
C LYS A 205 23.48 10.04 -10.96
N PRO A 206 23.83 10.95 -10.04
CA PRO A 206 22.98 11.27 -8.88
C PRO A 206 21.59 11.82 -9.25
N GLN A 207 21.43 12.41 -10.44
CA GLN A 207 20.14 12.90 -10.92
C GLN A 207 19.23 11.77 -11.45
N GLU A 208 19.79 10.75 -12.11
CA GLU A 208 19.04 9.55 -12.51
C GLU A 208 18.64 8.74 -11.27
N VAL A 209 19.56 8.61 -10.30
CA VAL A 209 19.28 7.95 -9.02
C VAL A 209 18.16 8.66 -8.26
N ALA A 210 18.23 9.98 -8.07
CA ALA A 210 17.17 10.73 -7.42
C ALA A 210 15.82 10.61 -8.16
N GLY A 211 15.83 10.72 -9.51
CA GLY A 211 14.63 10.55 -10.33
C GLY A 211 14.01 9.14 -10.25
N SER A 212 14.80 8.09 -9.99
CA SER A 212 14.25 6.75 -9.78
C SER A 212 13.36 6.63 -8.54
N TYR A 213 13.56 7.50 -7.52
CA TYR A 213 12.66 7.57 -6.38
C TYR A 213 11.39 8.36 -6.70
N ASP A 214 11.45 9.41 -7.52
CA ASP A 214 10.26 10.11 -8.00
C ASP A 214 9.34 9.16 -8.79
N ASP A 215 9.90 8.43 -9.75
CA ASP A 215 9.19 7.40 -10.52
C ASP A 215 8.66 6.27 -9.61
N ALA A 216 9.36 5.93 -8.52
CA ALA A 216 8.91 4.95 -7.53
C ALA A 216 7.71 5.42 -6.70
N LEU A 217 7.74 6.68 -6.21
CA LEU A 217 6.64 7.25 -5.43
C LEU A 217 5.36 7.36 -6.26
N ASP A 218 5.47 7.76 -7.52
CA ASP A 218 4.34 7.83 -8.45
C ASP A 218 3.73 6.45 -8.75
N ALA A 219 4.58 5.44 -8.99
CA ALA A 219 4.14 4.07 -9.22
C ALA A 219 3.48 3.45 -7.96
N LEU A 220 4.06 3.66 -6.78
CA LEU A 220 3.50 3.20 -5.50
C LEU A 220 2.18 3.89 -5.17
N ALA A 221 2.09 5.22 -5.33
CA ALA A 221 0.85 5.96 -5.10
C ALA A 221 -0.27 5.53 -6.07
N SER A 222 0.08 5.24 -7.32
CA SER A 222 -0.88 4.70 -8.31
C SER A 222 -1.37 3.31 -7.90
N ARG A 223 -0.47 2.43 -7.45
CA ARG A 223 -0.84 1.09 -6.95
C ARG A 223 -1.73 1.18 -5.71
N ILE A 224 -1.40 2.00 -4.71
CA ILE A 224 -2.24 2.18 -3.52
C ILE A 224 -3.65 2.64 -3.90
N ALA A 225 -3.77 3.63 -4.79
CA ALA A 225 -5.08 4.12 -5.23
C ALA A 225 -5.89 3.05 -5.98
N GLN A 226 -5.23 2.22 -6.80
CA GLN A 226 -5.86 1.07 -7.48
C GLN A 226 -6.35 0.01 -6.48
N ASN A 227 -5.50 -0.43 -5.55
CA ASN A 227 -5.83 -1.47 -4.58
C ASN A 227 -6.98 -1.04 -3.64
N ILE A 228 -7.09 0.26 -3.33
CA ILE A 228 -8.23 0.82 -2.59
C ILE A 228 -9.48 0.86 -3.49
N ARG A 229 -9.36 1.26 -4.76
CA ARG A 229 -10.47 1.27 -5.75
C ARG A 229 -11.04 -0.12 -6.04
N GLU A 230 -10.22 -1.17 -5.96
CA GLU A 230 -10.64 -2.57 -6.07
C GLU A 230 -11.45 -3.06 -4.85
N GLN A 231 -11.35 -2.38 -3.70
CA GLN A 231 -12.00 -2.77 -2.44
C GLN A 231 -13.11 -1.80 -1.97
N PHE A 232 -13.11 -0.56 -2.46
CA PHE A 232 -14.02 0.50 -2.04
C PHE A 232 -14.44 1.36 -3.25
N GLU A 233 -15.70 1.29 -3.68
CA GLU A 233 -16.20 2.09 -4.79
C GLU A 233 -16.30 3.58 -4.43
N PRO A 234 -15.65 4.50 -5.16
CA PRO A 234 -15.99 5.91 -5.20
C PRO A 234 -17.49 6.19 -5.27
N ALA A 235 -17.99 6.99 -4.33
CA ALA A 235 -19.39 7.40 -4.36
C ALA A 235 -19.70 8.19 -5.64
N PRO A 236 -20.83 7.94 -6.32
CA PRO A 236 -21.21 8.71 -7.49
C PRO A 236 -21.34 10.20 -7.15
N ALA A 237 -20.83 11.05 -8.02
CA ALA A 237 -20.95 12.50 -7.87
C ALA A 237 -22.42 12.88 -7.71
N ARG A 238 -22.74 13.74 -6.73
CA ARG A 238 -24.11 14.24 -6.54
C ARG A 238 -24.48 15.10 -7.76
N VAL A 239 -25.27 14.53 -8.66
CA VAL A 239 -25.94 15.30 -9.72
C VAL A 239 -26.85 16.31 -9.04
N SER A 240 -26.45 17.58 -9.08
CA SER A 240 -27.24 18.66 -8.51
C SER A 240 -28.45 18.91 -9.40
N SER A 241 -29.61 18.38 -9.02
CA SER A 241 -30.90 18.82 -9.53
C SER A 241 -31.10 20.29 -9.13
N ALA A 242 -30.77 21.21 -10.03
CA ALA A 242 -31.11 22.62 -9.87
C ALA A 242 -32.65 22.78 -9.87
N PRO A 243 -33.18 23.74 -9.08
CA PRO A 243 -34.61 24.07 -9.06
C PRO A 243 -35.05 24.84 -10.32
#